data_AF-A8U9N0-F1
#
_entry.id   AF-A8U9N0-F1
#
_cell.length_a   1.000
_cell.length_b   1.000
_cell.length_c   1.000
_cell.angle_alpha   90.00
_cell.angle_beta   90.00
_cell.angle_gamma   90.00
#
_symmetry.space_group_name_H-M   'P 1'
#
loop_
_entity.id
_entity.type
_entity.pdbx_description
1 polymer ?
#
loop_
_entity_poly.entity_id
_entity_poly.type
_entity_poly.pdbx_seq_one_letter_code
_entity_poly.pdbx_strand_id
1 'polypeptide(L)' 'MSHRTFSAPRHGSLGFLPKKRSKRHRGEVKAFPKDDASKPVHLTAFLTYKAGMTHVVRE' A
#
# COMPACT_ATOMS: atom_id res chain seq x y z
N MET A 1 -38.11 2.01 15.96
CA MET A 1 -37.02 2.17 14.98
C MET A 1 -37.48 1.55 13.67
N SER A 2 -37.95 2.37 12.72
CA SER A 2 -38.34 1.90 11.38
C SER A 2 -37.10 1.67 10.51
N HIS A 3 -37.29 1.04 9.35
CA HIS A 3 -36.23 0.86 8.37
C HIS A 3 -35.80 2.22 7.79
N ARG A 4 -34.57 2.25 7.27
CA ARG A 4 -33.95 3.43 6.68
C ARG A 4 -34.67 3.88 5.40
N THR A 5 -35.07 5.15 5.31
CA THR A 5 -35.92 5.71 4.23
C THR A 5 -35.24 5.86 2.87
N PHE A 6 -33.95 6.21 2.82
CA PHE A 6 -33.19 6.40 1.56
C PHE A 6 -31.89 5.61 1.59
N SER A 7 -31.42 5.09 0.46
CA SER A 7 -30.11 4.41 0.39
C SER A 7 -28.94 5.39 0.62
N ALA A 8 -27.78 4.88 1.02
CA ALA A 8 -26.52 5.64 0.93
C ALA A 8 -25.36 4.71 0.63
N PRO A 9 -24.32 5.22 -0.05
CA PRO A 9 -23.07 4.52 -0.20
C PRO A 9 -22.40 4.27 1.15
N ARG A 10 -21.55 3.25 1.18
CA ARG A 10 -20.75 2.91 2.36
C ARG A 10 -19.64 3.95 2.55
N HIS A 11 -19.40 4.35 3.79
CA HIS A 11 -18.25 5.17 4.15
C HIS A 11 -17.02 4.32 4.47
N GLY A 12 -15.94 4.53 3.72
CA GLY A 12 -14.67 3.84 3.89
C GLY A 12 -14.61 2.44 3.26
N SER A 13 -13.38 1.93 3.10
CA SER A 13 -13.12 0.60 2.58
C SER A 13 -12.97 -0.42 3.71
N LEU A 14 -13.65 -1.57 3.58
CA LEU A 14 -13.59 -2.68 4.53
C LEU A 14 -12.30 -3.52 4.40
N GLY A 15 -11.57 -3.39 3.27
CA GLY A 15 -10.31 -4.12 3.04
C GLY A 15 -9.15 -3.68 3.94
N PHE A 16 -9.29 -2.55 4.63
CA PHE A 16 -8.30 -2.04 5.59
C PHE A 16 -8.70 -2.28 7.06
N LEU A 17 -9.71 -3.12 7.29
CA LEU A 17 -10.01 -3.62 8.62
C LEU A 17 -9.07 -4.81 8.94
N PRO A 18 -8.57 -4.93 10.19
CA PRO A 18 -8.80 -4.04 11.33
C PRO A 18 -7.93 -2.77 11.29
N LYS A 19 -8.52 -1.62 11.67
CA LYS A 19 -7.80 -0.34 11.85
C LYS A 19 -7.06 -0.32 13.18
N LYS A 20 -5.89 -0.96 13.23
CA LYS A 20 -5.02 -1.05 14.41
C LYS A 20 -3.59 -0.62 14.05
N ARG A 21 -2.77 -0.29 15.07
CA ARG A 21 -1.34 -0.02 14.86
C ARG A 21 -0.64 -1.28 14.31
N SER A 22 0.26 -1.10 13.34
CA SER A 22 1.08 -2.20 12.83
C SER A 22 1.94 -2.78 13.95
N LYS A 23 2.19 -4.10 13.92
CA LYS A 23 3.08 -4.77 14.88
C LYS A 23 4.56 -4.46 14.63
N ARG A 24 4.91 -4.06 13.41
CA ARG A 24 6.29 -3.84 12.96
C ARG A 24 6.48 -2.37 12.58
N HIS A 25 7.69 -1.87 12.81
CA HIS A 25 8.10 -0.52 12.42
C HIS A 25 8.41 -0.39 10.92
N ARG A 26 8.89 -1.48 10.29
CA ARG A 26 9.16 -1.55 8.86
C ARG A 26 8.07 -2.38 8.15
N GLY A 27 7.74 -2.00 6.92
CA GLY A 27 6.83 -2.76 6.08
C GLY A 27 7.41 -4.13 5.71
N GLU A 28 6.55 -5.14 5.63
CA GLU A 28 6.89 -6.48 5.13
C GLU A 28 6.34 -6.62 3.71
N VAL A 29 7.18 -7.11 2.79
CA VAL A 29 6.77 -7.42 1.42
C VAL A 29 5.96 -8.72 1.45
N LYS A 30 4.65 -8.62 1.14
CA LYS A 30 3.75 -9.78 1.12
C LYS A 30 3.80 -10.56 -0.20
N ALA A 31 4.23 -9.91 -1.28
CA ALA A 31 4.33 -10.51 -2.61
C ALA A 31 5.51 -9.88 -3.35
N PHE A 32 6.40 -10.73 -3.85
CA PHE A 32 7.49 -10.35 -4.75
C PHE A 32 7.05 -10.52 -6.21
N PRO A 33 7.70 -9.85 -7.17
CA PRO A 33 7.46 -10.10 -8.59
C PRO A 33 7.70 -11.57 -8.92
N LYS A 34 6.95 -12.09 -9.91
CA LYS A 34 7.18 -13.43 -10.45
C LYS A 34 8.50 -13.44 -11.23
N ASP A 35 9.21 -14.54 -11.16
CA ASP A 35 10.48 -14.72 -11.84
C ASP A 35 10.31 -14.91 -13.35
N ASP A 36 11.32 -14.48 -14.11
CA ASP A 36 11.41 -14.62 -15.56
C ASP A 36 12.83 -15.05 -15.92
N ALA A 37 12.97 -16.34 -16.24
CA ALA A 37 14.26 -16.97 -16.50
C ALA A 37 14.99 -16.42 -17.73
N SER A 38 14.32 -15.66 -18.60
CA SER A 38 14.98 -15.00 -19.73
C SER A 38 15.83 -13.79 -19.31
N LYS A 39 15.62 -13.26 -18.10
CA LYS A 39 16.26 -12.04 -17.62
C LYS A 39 17.48 -12.35 -16.72
N PRO A 40 18.50 -11.48 -16.73
CA PRO A 40 19.61 -11.60 -15.78
C PRO A 40 19.15 -11.51 -14.32
N VAL A 41 19.94 -12.12 -13.45
CA VAL A 41 19.75 -12.07 -11.99
C VAL A 41 19.81 -10.63 -11.51
N HIS A 42 18.83 -10.22 -10.70
CA HIS A 42 18.74 -8.87 -10.14
C HIS A 42 18.07 -8.89 -8.76
N LEU A 43 18.34 -7.85 -7.95
CA LEU A 43 17.68 -7.65 -6.66
C LEU A 43 16.30 -7.03 -6.86
N THR A 44 15.33 -7.43 -6.03
CA THR A 44 13.91 -7.05 -6.18
C THR A 44 13.40 -6.14 -5.06
N ALA A 45 14.23 -5.81 -4.08
CA ALA A 45 13.88 -4.90 -2.98
C ALA A 45 15.08 -4.08 -2.52
N PHE A 46 14.80 -2.87 -2.04
CA PHE A 46 15.79 -1.97 -1.46
C PHE A 46 15.15 -1.17 -0.31
N LEU A 47 15.94 -0.80 0.70
CA LEU A 47 15.46 -0.05 1.85
C LEU A 47 15.88 1.42 1.73
N THR A 48 14.92 2.33 1.84
CA THR A 48 15.16 3.77 1.84
C THR A 48 14.59 4.41 3.10
N TYR A 49 15.06 5.62 3.41
CA TYR A 49 14.56 6.43 4.50
C TYR A 49 14.09 7.79 3.96
N LYS A 50 12.88 8.20 4.34
CA LYS A 50 12.33 9.50 3.93
C LYS A 50 13.11 10.62 4.62
N ALA A 51 13.86 11.41 3.85
CA ALA A 51 14.60 12.58 4.36
C ALA A 51 13.78 13.88 4.30
N GLY A 52 12.95 14.05 3.26
CA GLY A 52 12.18 15.28 3.02
C GLY A 52 11.39 15.22 1.71
N MET A 53 10.94 16.37 1.22
CA MET A 53 10.26 16.52 -0.08
C MET A 53 10.62 17.87 -0.71
N THR A 54 10.94 17.87 -2.00
CA THR A 54 11.23 19.06 -2.83
C THR A 54 10.40 18.98 -4.13
N HIS A 55 10.38 20.07 -4.90
CA HIS A 55 9.82 20.07 -6.27
C HIS A 55 10.96 20.12 -7.30
N VAL A 56 10.74 19.53 -8.47
CA VAL A 56 11.71 19.51 -9.59
C VAL A 56 10.95 19.83 -10.88
N VAL A 57 11.49 20.70 -11.72
CA VAL A 57 11.01 20.94 -13.09
C VAL A 57 11.76 20.02 -14.05
N ARG A 58 11.06 19.44 -15.02
CA ARG A 58 11.62 18.62 -16.12
C ARG A 58 10.99 19.08 -17.44
N GLU A 59 11.73 19.01 -18.53
CA GLU A 59 11.24 19.27 -19.90
C GLU A 59 10.21 18.23 -20.36
#